data_AF-A0A1M4SHN7-F1
#
_entry.id   AF-A0A1M4SHN7-F1
#
_cell.length_a   1.000
_cell.length_b   1.000
_cell.length_c   1.000
_cell.angle_alpha   90.00
_cell.angle_beta   90.00
_cell.angle_gamma   90.00
#
_symmetry.space_group_name_H-M   'P 1'
#
loop_
_entity.id
_entity.type
_entity.pdbx_description
1 polymer ?
#
loop_
_entity_poly.entity_id
_entity_poly.type
_entity_poly.pdbx_seq_one_letter_code
_entity_poly.pdbx_strand_id
1 'polypeptide(L)'
;MEQKTINLPEMMNVGAESLNIVITKNEVLQLDITNALNTLSKLLDDKKTALYFKEKVDISFEGFNVNENKLWEVPEVRNYICKLDEQFPFWFYFLSTTGDGLLLIFKSQLIPFLSPEADKELNQPKLRDCFLTRWLPSMNQVCDYTGISLHENDEMTQRLFNYLKSRKV
;
A
#
# COMPACT_ATOMS: atom_id res chain seq x y z
N MET A 1 -13.60 -17.46 11.89
CA MET A 1 -13.23 -17.97 10.56
C MET A 1 -11.73 -17.84 10.46
N GLU A 2 -11.01 -18.95 10.34
CA GLU A 2 -9.57 -18.92 10.08
C GLU A 2 -9.36 -18.28 8.72
N GLN A 3 -8.57 -17.20 8.67
CA GLN A 3 -8.12 -16.65 7.41
C GLN A 3 -7.29 -17.73 6.70
N LYS A 4 -7.71 -18.10 5.49
CA LYS A 4 -6.98 -19.02 4.64
C LYS A 4 -5.61 -18.39 4.35
N THR A 5 -4.54 -18.97 4.88
CA THR A 5 -3.17 -18.49 4.65
C THR A 5 -2.91 -18.37 3.15
N ILE A 6 -2.60 -17.16 2.68
CA ILE A 6 -2.29 -16.90 1.27
C ILE A 6 -1.01 -17.67 0.89
N ASN A 7 -1.11 -18.48 -0.17
CA ASN A 7 -0.03 -19.29 -0.71
C ASN A 7 0.46 -18.69 -2.04
N LEU A 8 1.47 -17.81 -1.96
CA LEU A 8 1.98 -17.09 -3.13
C LEU A 8 2.52 -18.01 -4.23
N PRO A 9 3.31 -19.07 -3.94
CA PRO A 9 3.73 -20.03 -4.98
C PRO A 9 2.57 -20.67 -5.74
N GLU A 10 1.51 -21.06 -5.04
CA GLU A 10 0.33 -21.65 -5.68
C GLU A 10 -0.39 -20.63 -6.58
N MET A 11 -0.57 -19.39 -6.10
CA MET A 11 -1.14 -18.30 -6.90
C MET A 11 -0.33 -18.04 -8.18
N MET A 12 1.00 -18.05 -8.08
CA MET A 12 1.89 -17.90 -9.24
C MET A 12 1.75 -19.07 -10.22
N ASN A 13 1.62 -20.30 -9.72
CA ASN A 13 1.46 -21.50 -10.55
C ASN A 13 0.14 -21.52 -11.33
N VAL A 14 -0.95 -21.01 -10.73
CA VAL A 14 -2.25 -20.90 -11.41
C VAL A 14 -2.39 -19.62 -12.25
N GLY A 15 -1.37 -18.76 -12.27
CA GLY A 15 -1.36 -17.55 -13.09
C GLY A 15 -2.24 -16.42 -12.56
N ALA A 16 -2.40 -16.29 -11.24
CA ALA A 16 -3.22 -15.23 -10.63
C ALA A 16 -2.76 -13.82 -11.07
N GLU A 17 -3.69 -13.03 -11.59
CA GLU A 17 -3.37 -11.70 -12.13
C GLU A 17 -3.11 -10.65 -11.06
N SER A 18 -3.60 -10.86 -9.83
CA SER A 18 -3.44 -9.93 -8.71
C SER A 18 -3.51 -10.63 -7.35
N LEU A 19 -3.02 -9.93 -6.33
CA LEU A 19 -3.10 -10.30 -4.92
C LEU A 19 -3.87 -9.22 -4.16
N ASN A 20 -5.02 -9.56 -3.59
CA ASN A 20 -5.72 -8.67 -2.67
C ASN A 20 -5.51 -9.14 -1.22
N ILE A 21 -4.95 -8.27 -0.39
CA ILE A 21 -4.80 -8.50 1.05
C ILE A 21 -6.05 -7.94 1.74
N VAL A 22 -6.85 -8.84 2.32
CA VAL A 22 -8.09 -8.47 3.01
C VAL A 22 -7.79 -8.33 4.50
N ILE A 23 -7.98 -7.12 5.04
CA ILE A 23 -7.83 -6.81 6.46
C ILE A 23 -9.22 -6.76 7.10
N THR A 24 -9.43 -7.54 8.16
CA THR A 24 -10.73 -7.60 8.83
C THR A 24 -10.87 -6.46 9.85
N LYS A 25 -12.12 -6.05 10.11
CA LYS A 25 -12.43 -5.11 11.21
C LYS A 25 -11.88 -5.56 12.55
N ASN A 26 -11.87 -6.87 12.84
CA ASN A 26 -11.30 -7.37 14.09
C ASN A 26 -9.79 -7.09 14.19
N GLU A 27 -9.04 -7.35 13.12
CA GLU A 27 -7.60 -7.02 13.05
C GLU A 27 -7.36 -5.52 13.25
N VAL A 28 -8.19 -4.68 12.63
CA VAL A 28 -8.11 -3.23 12.80
C VAL A 28 -8.34 -2.80 14.25
N LEU A 29 -9.42 -3.29 14.87
CA LEU A 29 -9.78 -2.92 16.25
C LEU A 29 -8.76 -3.42 17.28
N GLN A 30 -8.10 -4.54 17.03
CA GLN A 30 -7.03 -5.09 17.87
C GLN A 30 -5.64 -4.54 17.50
N LEU A 31 -5.55 -3.72 16.46
CA LEU A 31 -4.29 -3.24 15.88
C LEU A 31 -3.31 -4.39 15.56
N ASP A 32 -3.85 -5.53 15.13
CA ASP A 32 -3.12 -6.75 14.82
C ASP A 32 -2.75 -6.80 13.33
N ILE A 33 -1.51 -6.41 13.04
CA ILE A 33 -0.98 -6.38 11.67
C ILE A 33 -0.39 -7.73 11.21
N THR A 34 -0.45 -8.77 12.05
CA THR A 34 0.36 -9.98 11.86
C THR A 34 0.09 -10.67 10.54
N ASN A 35 -1.18 -10.88 10.15
CA ASN A 35 -1.52 -11.60 8.92
C ASN A 35 -1.15 -10.81 7.66
N ALA A 36 -1.47 -9.51 7.65
CA ALA A 36 -1.11 -8.62 6.55
C ALA A 36 0.41 -8.53 6.40
N LEU A 37 1.14 -8.31 7.49
CA LEU A 37 2.60 -8.22 7.48
C LEU A 37 3.26 -9.54 7.07
N ASN A 38 2.75 -10.69 7.55
CA ASN A 38 3.25 -12.01 7.14
C ASN A 38 3.08 -12.24 5.64
N THR A 39 1.98 -11.78 5.05
CA THR A 39 1.73 -11.90 3.61
C THR A 39 2.64 -10.96 2.81
N LEU A 40 2.75 -9.71 3.24
CA LEU A 40 3.61 -8.70 2.60
C LEU A 40 5.09 -9.08 2.66
N SER A 41 5.56 -9.60 3.80
CA SER A 41 6.95 -10.02 3.97
C SER A 41 7.34 -11.13 2.98
N LYS A 42 6.41 -12.07 2.71
CA LYS A 42 6.65 -13.13 1.72
C LYS A 42 6.83 -12.62 0.29
N LEU A 43 6.36 -11.42 -0.04
CA LEU A 43 6.61 -10.81 -1.36
C LEU A 43 8.09 -10.53 -1.58
N LEU A 44 8.89 -10.47 -0.51
CA LEU A 44 10.31 -10.19 -0.53
C LEU A 44 11.18 -11.45 -0.30
N ASP A 45 10.58 -12.63 -0.06
CA ASP A 45 11.31 -13.88 0.22
C ASP A 45 12.29 -14.23 -0.92
N ASP A 46 11.90 -13.95 -2.17
CA ASP A 46 12.73 -14.20 -3.34
C ASP A 46 12.42 -13.23 -4.50
N LYS A 47 13.38 -13.08 -5.42
CA LYS A 47 13.26 -12.16 -6.56
C LYS A 47 12.11 -12.52 -7.51
N LYS A 48 11.84 -13.81 -7.72
CA LYS A 48 10.81 -14.28 -8.64
C LYS A 48 9.43 -13.88 -8.13
N THR A 49 9.18 -14.04 -6.83
CA THR A 49 7.95 -13.61 -6.17
C THR A 49 7.80 -12.08 -6.24
N ALA A 50 8.84 -11.33 -5.90
CA ALA A 50 8.83 -9.88 -5.95
C ALA A 50 8.50 -9.37 -7.37
N LEU A 51 9.20 -9.89 -8.39
CA LEU A 51 8.94 -9.54 -9.80
C LEU A 51 7.52 -9.90 -10.24
N TYR A 52 7.02 -11.06 -9.81
CA TYR A 52 5.69 -11.51 -10.21
C TYR A 52 4.59 -10.58 -9.72
N PHE A 53 4.67 -10.10 -8.48
CA PHE A 53 3.67 -9.26 -7.81
C PHE A 53 3.91 -7.75 -7.90
N LYS A 54 4.92 -7.30 -8.65
CA LYS A 54 5.16 -5.89 -8.96
C LYS A 54 3.88 -5.22 -9.50
N GLU A 55 3.43 -4.16 -8.85
CA GLU A 55 2.20 -3.40 -9.18
C GLU A 55 0.90 -4.24 -9.26
N LYS A 56 0.86 -5.41 -8.61
CA LYS A 56 -0.29 -6.34 -8.64
C LYS A 56 -0.94 -6.59 -7.29
N VAL A 57 -0.49 -5.90 -6.25
CA VAL A 57 -1.02 -6.03 -4.90
C VAL A 57 -2.05 -4.94 -4.64
N ASP A 58 -3.13 -5.25 -3.93
CA ASP A 58 -4.02 -4.24 -3.36
C ASP A 58 -4.40 -4.61 -1.92
N ILE A 59 -4.92 -3.63 -1.18
CA ILE A 59 -5.34 -3.79 0.21
C ILE A 59 -6.80 -3.38 0.32
N SER A 60 -7.60 -4.25 0.95
CA SER A 60 -9.02 -4.03 1.16
C SER A 60 -9.42 -4.31 2.60
N PHE A 61 -10.58 -3.80 3.02
CA PHE A 61 -11.07 -3.91 4.39
C PHE A 61 -12.42 -4.60 4.42
N GLU A 62 -12.55 -5.63 5.25
CA GLU A 62 -13.79 -6.37 5.46
C GLU A 62 -14.46 -5.96 6.79
N GLY A 63 -15.78 -5.80 6.76
CA GLY A 63 -16.59 -5.52 7.95
C GLY A 63 -16.74 -4.04 8.31
N PHE A 64 -16.26 -3.13 7.45
CA PHE A 64 -16.53 -1.70 7.54
C PHE A 64 -17.68 -1.30 6.60
N ASN A 65 -18.59 -0.45 7.08
CA ASN A 65 -19.64 0.12 6.23
C ASN A 65 -19.08 1.32 5.47
N VAL A 66 -18.57 1.06 4.26
CA VAL A 66 -17.98 2.08 3.38
C VAL A 66 -18.98 3.13 2.87
N ASN A 67 -20.29 2.90 3.04
CA ASN A 67 -21.32 3.86 2.65
C ASN A 67 -21.46 5.03 3.66
N GLU A 68 -20.91 4.89 4.87
CA GLU A 68 -21.00 5.91 5.92
C GLU A 68 -19.76 6.80 5.98
N ASN A 69 -18.58 6.23 5.79
CA ASN A 69 -17.30 6.94 5.87
C ASN A 69 -16.31 6.40 4.84
N LYS A 70 -15.42 7.26 4.34
CA LYS A 70 -14.25 6.79 3.61
C LYS A 70 -13.32 6.07 4.60
N LEU A 71 -12.75 4.93 4.19
CA LEU A 71 -11.90 4.12 5.10
C LEU A 71 -10.75 4.93 5.72
N TRP A 72 -10.15 5.83 4.95
CA TRP A 72 -9.06 6.71 5.43
C TRP A 72 -9.51 7.84 6.36
N GLU A 73 -10.80 7.98 6.66
CA GLU A 73 -11.35 8.90 7.67
C GLU A 73 -11.60 8.18 9.00
N VAL A 74 -11.62 6.84 9.02
CA VAL A 74 -11.83 6.03 10.23
C VAL A 74 -10.52 5.97 11.04
N PRO A 75 -10.47 6.50 12.28
CA PRO A 75 -9.23 6.57 13.07
C PRO A 75 -8.53 5.22 13.25
N GLU A 76 -9.27 4.16 13.49
CA GLU A 76 -8.73 2.81 13.72
C GLU A 76 -8.08 2.25 12.45
N VAL A 77 -8.69 2.46 11.29
CA VAL A 77 -8.13 2.07 9.99
C VAL A 77 -6.83 2.82 9.74
N ARG A 78 -6.81 4.14 10.01
CA ARG A 78 -5.61 4.97 9.83
C ARG A 78 -4.48 4.50 10.74
N ASN A 79 -4.76 4.23 12.01
CA ASN A 79 -3.77 3.74 12.96
C ASN A 79 -3.19 2.37 12.54
N TYR A 80 -4.06 1.47 12.04
CA TYR A 80 -3.62 0.19 11.49
C TYR A 80 -2.67 0.37 10.31
N ILE A 81 -3.06 1.21 9.34
CA ILE A 81 -2.26 1.47 8.15
C ILE A 81 -0.93 2.15 8.51
N CYS A 82 -0.91 3.09 9.44
CA CYS A 82 0.34 3.70 9.91
C CYS A 82 1.28 2.66 10.52
N LYS A 83 0.78 1.78 11.39
CA LYS A 83 1.57 0.69 11.98
C LYS A 83 2.06 -0.31 10.94
N LEU A 84 1.25 -0.61 9.93
CA LEU A 84 1.64 -1.51 8.84
C LEU A 84 2.72 -0.85 7.95
N ASP A 85 2.54 0.42 7.59
CA ASP A 85 3.51 1.21 6.83
C ASP A 85 4.86 1.27 7.53
N GLU A 86 4.88 1.47 8.86
CA GLU A 86 6.08 1.46 9.69
C GLU A 86 6.95 0.21 9.46
N GLN A 87 6.31 -0.96 9.31
CA GLN A 87 6.98 -2.25 9.12
C GLN A 87 7.23 -2.60 7.65
N PHE A 88 6.40 -2.11 6.72
CA PHE A 88 6.48 -2.45 5.30
C PHE A 88 6.33 -1.21 4.40
N PRO A 89 7.41 -0.46 4.13
CA PRO A 89 7.35 0.77 3.34
C PRO A 89 7.47 0.57 1.81
N PHE A 90 7.28 -0.65 1.28
CA PHE A 90 7.57 -1.00 -0.12
C PHE A 90 6.37 -0.80 -1.08
N TRP A 91 5.42 0.06 -0.71
CA TRP A 91 4.13 0.19 -1.40
C TRP A 91 4.23 0.54 -2.88
N PHE A 92 5.16 1.42 -3.26
CA PHE A 92 5.26 1.88 -4.66
C PHE A 92 5.77 0.82 -5.61
N TYR A 93 6.42 -0.22 -5.08
CA TYR A 93 6.83 -1.37 -5.87
C TYR A 93 5.67 -2.36 -6.07
N PHE A 94 4.90 -2.62 -5.01
CA PHE A 94 3.94 -3.72 -5.00
C PHE A 94 2.51 -3.31 -5.32
N LEU A 95 2.05 -2.16 -4.84
CA LEU A 95 0.64 -1.80 -4.96
C LEU A 95 0.26 -1.40 -6.38
N SER A 96 -0.92 -1.84 -6.80
CA SER A 96 -1.50 -1.50 -8.08
C SER A 96 -1.93 -0.02 -8.12
N THR A 97 -1.82 0.59 -9.29
CA THR A 97 -2.32 1.94 -9.57
C THR A 97 -3.77 1.94 -10.09
N THR A 98 -4.49 0.83 -9.93
CA THR A 98 -5.90 0.71 -10.34
C THR A 98 -6.84 0.69 -9.13
N GLY A 99 -6.36 0.16 -8.00
CA GLY A 99 -7.08 0.07 -6.74
C GLY A 99 -7.06 1.34 -5.88
N ASP A 100 -7.56 1.19 -4.65
CA ASP A 100 -7.62 2.25 -3.64
C ASP A 100 -6.58 2.07 -2.52
N GLY A 101 -5.82 0.97 -2.50
CA GLY A 101 -4.80 0.71 -1.48
C GLY A 101 -3.76 1.81 -1.35
N LEU A 102 -3.20 2.30 -2.48
CA LEU A 102 -2.27 3.43 -2.47
C LEU A 102 -2.90 4.69 -1.83
N LEU A 103 -4.12 5.03 -2.24
CA LEU A 103 -4.85 6.18 -1.68
C LEU A 103 -5.04 6.03 -0.17
N LEU A 104 -5.34 4.83 0.31
CA LEU A 104 -5.48 4.55 1.73
C LEU A 104 -4.17 4.70 2.49
N ILE A 105 -3.05 4.20 1.96
CA ILE A 105 -1.70 4.44 2.53
C ILE A 105 -1.46 5.94 2.65
N PHE A 106 -1.65 6.70 1.57
CA PHE A 106 -1.40 8.14 1.56
C PHE A 106 -2.25 8.89 2.56
N LYS A 107 -3.58 8.74 2.47
CA LYS A 107 -4.50 9.51 3.29
C LYS A 107 -4.38 9.17 4.78
N SER A 108 -3.96 7.96 5.13
CA SER A 108 -3.72 7.57 6.52
C SER A 108 -2.52 8.30 7.15
N GLN A 109 -1.51 8.69 6.35
CA GLN A 109 -0.37 9.49 6.82
C GLN A 109 -0.70 10.98 7.00
N LEU A 110 -1.76 11.48 6.37
CA LEU A 110 -2.10 12.90 6.36
C LEU A 110 -3.08 13.27 7.47
N ILE A 111 -3.10 14.52 7.92
CA ILE A 111 -4.07 15.01 8.91
C ILE A 111 -5.46 15.05 8.24
N PRO A 112 -6.48 14.37 8.79
CA PRO A 112 -7.81 14.36 8.21
C PRO A 112 -8.59 15.65 8.55
N PHE A 113 -9.66 15.92 7.78
CA PHE A 113 -10.62 17.01 8.04
C PHE A 113 -10.04 18.45 8.04
N LEU A 114 -8.96 18.70 7.29
CA LEU A 114 -8.40 20.05 7.12
C LEU A 114 -9.18 20.89 6.10
N SER A 115 -9.14 22.22 6.26
CA SER A 115 -9.54 23.14 5.18
C SER A 115 -8.56 23.04 4.01
N PRO A 116 -8.94 23.46 2.79
CA PRO A 116 -8.03 23.44 1.64
C PRO A 116 -6.71 24.19 1.89
N GLU A 117 -6.76 25.31 2.62
CA GLU A 117 -5.59 26.12 2.97
C GLU A 117 -4.68 25.36 3.95
N ALA A 118 -5.26 24.80 5.01
CA ALA A 118 -4.53 24.03 6.00
C ALA A 118 -3.97 22.72 5.42
N ASP A 119 -4.69 22.06 4.51
CA ASP A 119 -4.21 20.87 3.81
C ASP A 119 -2.96 21.20 2.96
N LYS A 120 -2.98 22.32 2.24
CA LYS A 120 -1.81 22.79 1.49
C LYS A 120 -0.63 23.11 2.40
N GLU A 121 -0.87 23.73 3.54
CA GLU A 121 0.18 24.15 4.48
C GLU A 121 0.78 22.96 5.24
N LEU A 122 -0.05 22.01 5.69
CA LEU A 122 0.37 20.96 6.62
C LEU A 122 0.57 19.60 5.93
N ASN A 123 -0.35 19.21 5.04
CA ASN A 123 -0.33 17.88 4.43
C ASN A 123 0.58 17.79 3.21
N GLN A 124 0.69 18.83 2.39
CA GLN A 124 1.56 18.77 1.20
C GLN A 124 3.06 18.60 1.55
N PRO A 125 3.64 19.36 2.50
CA PRO A 125 5.02 19.13 2.92
C PRO A 125 5.21 17.74 3.52
N LYS A 126 4.28 17.30 4.39
CA LYS A 126 4.32 15.97 4.99
C LYS A 126 4.30 14.86 3.94
N LEU A 127 3.42 14.97 2.94
CA LEU A 127 3.33 14.00 1.86
C LEU A 127 4.63 13.95 1.06
N ARG A 128 5.17 15.11 0.71
CA ARG A 128 6.45 15.22 0.01
C ARG A 128 7.57 14.54 0.80
N ASP A 129 7.64 14.76 2.11
CA ASP A 129 8.65 14.14 2.97
C ASP A 129 8.48 12.63 3.01
N CYS A 130 7.26 12.10 3.14
CA CYS A 130 7.00 10.66 3.07
C CYS A 130 7.46 10.06 1.73
N PHE A 131 7.21 10.73 0.61
CA PHE A 131 7.66 10.26 -0.71
C PHE A 131 9.18 10.18 -0.79
N LEU A 132 9.87 11.26 -0.44
CA LEU A 132 11.30 11.41 -0.67
C LEU A 132 12.15 10.63 0.33
N THR A 133 11.68 10.49 1.57
CA THR A 133 12.49 9.90 2.64
C THR A 133 12.12 8.46 2.97
N ARG A 134 10.95 7.98 2.52
CA ARG A 134 10.43 6.66 2.85
C ARG A 134 10.10 5.84 1.62
N TRP A 135 9.04 6.19 0.88
CA TRP A 135 8.46 5.29 -0.12
C TRP A 135 9.27 5.16 -1.41
N LEU A 136 9.79 6.26 -1.97
CA LEU A 136 10.65 6.19 -3.16
C LEU A 136 11.98 5.47 -2.86
N PRO A 137 12.69 5.76 -1.75
CA PRO A 137 13.86 4.98 -1.36
C PRO A 137 13.56 3.49 -1.19
N SER A 138 12.44 3.13 -0.55
CA SER A 138 12.04 1.73 -0.38
C SER A 138 11.72 1.05 -1.71
N MET A 139 11.06 1.72 -2.66
CA MET A 139 10.87 1.19 -4.00
C MET A 139 12.21 0.93 -4.71
N ASN A 140 13.12 1.90 -4.65
CA ASN A 140 14.44 1.77 -5.26
C ASN A 140 15.21 0.57 -4.71
N GLN A 141 15.13 0.31 -3.40
CA GLN A 141 15.73 -0.87 -2.78
C GLN A 141 15.22 -2.17 -3.40
N VAL A 142 13.91 -2.28 -3.65
CA VAL A 142 13.34 -3.48 -4.27
C VAL A 142 13.70 -3.56 -5.75
N CYS A 143 13.74 -2.44 -6.47
CA CYS A 143 14.22 -2.38 -7.86
C CYS A 143 15.67 -2.87 -7.99
N ASP A 144 16.56 -2.41 -7.11
CA ASP A 144 17.96 -2.85 -7.05
C ASP A 144 18.06 -4.35 -6.73
N TYR A 145 17.26 -4.82 -5.76
CA TYR A 145 17.20 -6.23 -5.38
C TYR A 145 16.75 -7.11 -6.54
N THR A 146 15.69 -6.73 -7.27
CA THR A 146 15.12 -7.55 -8.36
C THR A 146 15.84 -7.37 -9.69
N GLY A 147 16.70 -6.36 -9.83
CA GLY A 147 17.42 -6.06 -11.07
C GLY A 147 16.55 -5.36 -12.11
N ILE A 148 15.51 -4.65 -11.66
CA ILE A 148 14.71 -3.79 -12.54
C ILE A 148 15.57 -2.66 -13.08
N SER A 149 15.40 -2.36 -14.37
CA SER A 149 16.13 -1.28 -15.02
C SER A 149 15.71 0.09 -14.47
N LEU A 150 16.62 1.07 -14.52
CA LEU A 150 16.30 2.46 -14.20
C LEU A 150 15.10 2.98 -15.03
N HIS A 151 15.03 2.58 -16.31
CA HIS A 151 13.92 2.97 -17.18
C HIS A 151 12.57 2.46 -16.67
N GLU A 152 12.46 1.18 -16.30
CA GLU A 152 11.23 0.62 -15.75
C GLU A 152 10.89 1.24 -14.38
N ASN A 153 11.89 1.52 -13.54
CA ASN A 153 11.69 2.24 -12.27
C ASN A 153 11.10 3.65 -12.50
N ASP A 154 11.61 4.37 -13.50
CA ASP A 154 11.06 5.67 -13.91
C ASP A 154 9.63 5.54 -14.44
N GLU A 155 9.32 4.50 -15.22
CA GLU A 155 7.95 4.25 -15.70
C GLU A 155 6.98 3.93 -14.56
N MET A 156 7.38 3.11 -13.58
CA MET A 156 6.60 2.85 -12.36
C MET A 156 6.31 4.15 -11.61
N THR A 157 7.34 4.99 -11.46
CA THR A 157 7.21 6.31 -10.83
C THR A 157 6.23 7.21 -11.59
N GLN A 158 6.27 7.22 -12.93
CA GLN A 158 5.33 7.97 -13.75
C GLN A 158 3.89 7.45 -13.62
N ARG A 159 3.69 6.13 -13.62
CA ARG A 159 2.35 5.53 -13.39
C ARG A 159 1.78 5.93 -12.04
N LEU A 160 2.61 5.92 -10.99
CA LEU A 160 2.23 6.38 -9.66
C LEU A 160 1.80 7.86 -9.66
N PHE A 161 2.58 8.75 -10.28
CA PHE A 161 2.20 10.17 -10.35
C PHE A 161 0.92 10.42 -11.16
N ASN A 162 0.72 9.66 -12.24
CA ASN A 162 -0.51 9.72 -13.02
C ASN A 162 -1.72 9.26 -12.19
N TYR A 163 -1.56 8.19 -11.39
CA TYR A 163 -2.59 7.74 -10.45
C TYR A 163 -2.94 8.83 -9.44
N LEU A 164 -1.94 9.41 -8.76
CA LEU A 164 -2.15 10.48 -7.77
C LEU A 164 -2.90 11.67 -8.36
N LYS A 165 -2.45 12.13 -9.53
CA LYS A 165 -3.10 13.22 -10.27
C LYS A 165 -4.56 12.90 -10.60
N SER A 166 -4.86 11.66 -11.01
CA SER A 166 -6.24 11.24 -11.31
C SER A 166 -7.13 11.22 -10.06
N ARG A 167 -6.55 10.96 -8.88
CA ARG A 167 -7.25 10.90 -7.59
C ARG A 167 -7.27 12.24 -6.84
N LYS A 168 -6.71 13.31 -7.42
CA LYS A 168 -6.60 14.65 -6.81
C LYS A 168 -5.92 14.62 -5.43
N VAL A 169 -4.88 13.78 -5.31
CA VAL A 169 -3.97 13.74 -4.16
C VAL A 169 -2.85 14.74 -4.38
#